data_AF-A0A519ZC06-F1
#
_entry.id   AF-A0A519ZC06-F1
#
_cell.length_a   1.000
_cell.length_b   1.000
_cell.length_c   1.000
_cell.angle_alpha   90.00
_cell.angle_beta   90.00
_cell.angle_gamma   90.00
#
_symmetry.space_group_name_H-M   'P 1'
#
loop_
_entity.id
_entity.type
_entity.pdbx_description
1 polymer ?
#
loop_
_entity_poly.entity_id
_entity_poly.type
_entity_poly.pdbx_seq_one_letter_code
_entity_poly.pdbx_strand_id
1 'polypeptide(L)'
;MQIGAYTLPNALFVAPMAGVTDRPFRKLCKRLGAGYAVSEMVTSRPDLQDSLKTSRRANHEGEAAPISVQIAGTDAQMMAHAARYNIDRGAQIIDINMGCPAKKVCNKWAGSALMQDEALAIEIVEAVVKASAPRS
;
A
#
# COMPACT_ATOMS: atom_id res chain seq x y z
N MET A 1 4.74 -19.20 -0.94
CA MET A 1 5.66 -18.09 -1.31
C MET A 1 6.02 -17.32 -0.05
N GLN A 2 7.22 -16.77 0.07
CA GLN A 2 7.67 -16.02 1.25
C GLN A 2 7.82 -14.53 0.93
N ILE A 3 7.28 -13.64 1.76
CA ILE A 3 7.48 -12.18 1.69
C ILE A 3 7.90 -11.69 3.07
N GLY A 4 9.17 -11.34 3.24
CA GLY A 4 9.72 -10.98 4.55
C GLY A 4 9.44 -12.09 5.58
N ALA A 5 8.78 -11.74 6.68
CA ALA A 5 8.38 -12.69 7.73
C ALA A 5 7.08 -13.48 7.43
N TYR A 6 6.40 -13.21 6.31
CA TYR A 6 5.08 -13.78 6.01
C TYR A 6 5.16 -14.91 4.99
N THR A 7 4.68 -16.09 5.38
CA THR A 7 4.47 -17.23 4.48
C THR A 7 3.06 -17.17 3.90
N LEU A 8 2.96 -17.02 2.58
CA LEU A 8 1.71 -17.02 1.84
C LEU A 8 1.33 -18.44 1.41
N PRO A 9 0.03 -18.81 1.43
CA PRO A 9 -0.42 -20.17 1.15
C PRO A 9 -0.21 -20.58 -0.32
N ASN A 10 -0.16 -19.61 -1.24
CA ASN A 10 0.11 -19.82 -2.67
C ASN A 10 0.64 -18.53 -3.31
N ALA A 11 0.88 -18.54 -4.63
CA ALA A 11 1.37 -17.42 -5.43
C ALA A 11 0.26 -16.72 -6.25
N LEU A 12 -1.02 -16.83 -5.84
CA LEU A 12 -2.16 -16.20 -6.51
C LEU A 12 -2.57 -14.93 -5.78
N PHE A 13 -2.33 -13.77 -6.41
CA PHE A 13 -2.47 -12.46 -5.77
C PHE A 13 -3.57 -11.63 -6.42
N VAL A 14 -4.37 -10.97 -5.58
CA VAL A 14 -5.29 -9.92 -6.03
C VAL A 14 -4.53 -8.60 -6.09
N ALA A 15 -4.34 -8.09 -7.30
CA ALA A 15 -3.69 -6.80 -7.55
C ALA A 15 -4.51 -5.63 -6.98
N PRO A 16 -3.86 -4.53 -6.58
CA PRO A 16 -4.55 -3.34 -6.09
C PRO A 16 -5.31 -2.65 -7.21
N MET A 17 -6.62 -2.44 -7.03
CA MET A 17 -7.50 -1.83 -8.04
C MET A 17 -8.40 -0.79 -7.37
N ALA A 18 -8.18 0.49 -7.71
CA ALA A 18 -8.96 1.59 -7.15
C ALA A 18 -10.46 1.43 -7.45
N GLY A 19 -11.31 1.51 -6.42
CA GLY A 19 -12.75 1.31 -6.51
C GLY A 19 -13.19 -0.16 -6.61
N VAL A 20 -12.27 -1.13 -6.56
CA VAL A 20 -12.58 -2.57 -6.68
C VAL A 20 -12.06 -3.35 -5.48
N THR A 21 -10.77 -3.23 -5.12
CA THR A 21 -10.20 -3.99 -4.01
C THR A 21 -10.50 -3.36 -2.65
N ASP A 22 -11.77 -3.15 -2.34
CA ASP A 22 -12.22 -2.73 -1.01
C ASP A 22 -12.17 -3.89 0.01
N ARG A 23 -12.46 -3.60 1.29
CA ARG A 23 -12.38 -4.59 2.37
C ARG A 23 -13.27 -5.83 2.12
N PRO A 24 -14.57 -5.69 1.79
CA PRO A 24 -15.41 -6.85 1.42
C PRO A 24 -14.84 -7.70 0.28
N PHE A 25 -14.36 -7.06 -0.80
CA PHE A 25 -13.81 -7.76 -1.96
C PHE A 25 -12.57 -8.57 -1.57
N ARG A 26 -11.61 -7.97 -0.86
CA ARG A 26 -10.39 -8.66 -0.40
C ARG A 26 -10.70 -9.85 0.50
N LYS A 27 -11.67 -9.70 1.41
CA LYS A 27 -12.14 -10.80 2.29
C LYS A 27 -12.74 -11.95 1.48
N LEU A 28 -13.54 -11.64 0.46
CA LEU A 28 -14.13 -12.66 -0.40
C LEU A 28 -13.04 -13.40 -1.20
N CYS A 29 -12.13 -12.67 -1.85
CA CYS A 29 -11.07 -13.29 -2.64
C CYS A 29 -10.15 -14.19 -1.81
N LYS A 30 -9.75 -13.75 -0.61
CA LYS A 30 -8.95 -14.58 0.31
C LYS A 30 -9.71 -15.85 0.73
N ARG A 31 -11.02 -15.76 0.98
CA ARG A 31 -11.88 -16.92 1.30
C ARG A 31 -11.99 -17.90 0.11
N LEU A 32 -11.97 -17.39 -1.11
CA LEU A 32 -12.02 -18.17 -2.34
C LEU A 32 -10.64 -18.70 -2.79
N GLY A 33 -9.59 -18.51 -1.98
CA GLY A 33 -8.28 -19.13 -2.19
C GLY A 33 -7.17 -18.20 -2.70
N ALA A 34 -7.41 -16.90 -2.83
CA ALA A 34 -6.31 -15.96 -3.08
C ALA A 34 -5.33 -15.97 -1.90
N GLY A 35 -4.06 -16.25 -2.18
CA GLY A 35 -3.03 -16.27 -1.13
C GLY A 35 -2.65 -14.89 -0.63
N TYR A 36 -3.00 -13.84 -1.39
CA TYR A 36 -2.72 -12.46 -1.05
C TYR A 36 -3.71 -11.50 -1.71
N ALA A 37 -3.97 -10.36 -1.07
CA ALA A 37 -4.78 -9.29 -1.65
C ALA A 37 -4.32 -7.94 -1.13
N VAL A 38 -4.13 -6.99 -2.05
CA VAL A 38 -3.62 -5.65 -1.75
C VAL A 38 -4.77 -4.65 -1.72
N SER A 39 -4.75 -3.72 -0.76
CA SER A 39 -5.74 -2.64 -0.67
C SER A 39 -5.81 -1.80 -1.93
N GLU A 40 -6.87 -1.00 -2.05
CA GLU A 40 -6.81 0.16 -2.91
C GLU A 40 -5.64 1.08 -2.54
N MET A 41 -5.14 1.82 -3.52
CA MET A 41 -4.08 2.80 -3.32
C MET A 41 -4.51 3.92 -2.35
N VAL A 42 -3.71 4.11 -1.30
CA VAL A 42 -3.79 5.19 -0.31
C VAL A 42 -2.77 6.27 -0.65
N THR A 43 -3.15 7.54 -0.50
CA THR A 43 -2.24 8.66 -0.77
C THR A 43 -1.35 8.94 0.44
N SER A 44 -0.10 9.37 0.20
CA SER A 44 0.80 9.81 1.27
C SER A 44 0.48 11.17 1.86
N ARG A 45 -0.40 11.94 1.19
CA ARG A 45 -0.76 13.31 1.55
C ARG A 45 -1.52 13.38 2.89
N PRO A 46 -0.96 14.04 3.93
CA PRO A 46 -1.61 14.16 5.24
C PRO A 46 -2.97 14.86 5.19
N ASP A 47 -3.12 15.89 4.35
CA ASP A 47 -4.35 16.67 4.20
C ASP A 47 -5.55 15.85 3.68
N LEU A 48 -5.30 14.66 3.14
CA LEU A 48 -6.33 13.76 2.60
C LEU A 48 -6.58 12.55 3.50
N GLN A 49 -5.87 12.41 4.62
CA GLN A 49 -5.97 11.25 5.51
C GLN A 49 -7.33 11.15 6.20
N ASP A 50 -7.90 12.27 6.61
CA ASP A 50 -9.20 12.31 7.30
C ASP A 50 -10.41 12.29 6.35
N SER A 51 -10.17 12.23 5.04
CA SER A 51 -11.26 12.08 4.09
C SER A 51 -11.97 10.73 4.28
N LEU A 52 -13.31 10.71 4.14
CA LEU A 52 -14.11 9.48 4.22
C LEU A 52 -13.58 8.38 3.31
N LYS A 53 -13.04 8.75 2.14
CA LYS A 53 -12.47 7.83 1.17
C LYS A 53 -11.22 7.14 1.72
N THR A 54 -10.30 7.89 2.32
CA THR A 54 -9.07 7.34 2.90
C THR A 54 -9.37 6.52 4.15
N SER A 55 -10.26 7.00 5.02
CA SER A 55 -10.68 6.27 6.23
C SER A 55 -11.26 4.87 5.91
N ARG A 56 -12.10 4.77 4.87
CA ARG A 56 -12.64 3.46 4.42
C ARG A 56 -11.55 2.51 3.90
N ARG A 57 -10.54 3.06 3.21
CA ARG A 57 -9.43 2.27 2.64
C ARG A 57 -8.48 1.74 3.71
N ALA A 58 -8.30 2.50 4.78
CA ALA A 58 -7.44 2.16 5.92
C ALA A 58 -8.13 1.27 6.97
N ASN A 59 -9.41 0.90 6.77
CA ASN A 59 -10.11 -0.05 7.63
C ASN A 59 -9.87 -1.48 7.14
N HIS A 60 -9.23 -2.28 7.98
CA HIS A 60 -8.85 -3.68 7.71
C HIS A 60 -9.51 -4.70 8.66
N GLU A 61 -10.51 -4.27 9.42
CA GLU A 61 -11.14 -5.10 10.44
C GLU A 61 -11.73 -6.40 9.85
N GLY A 62 -11.33 -7.52 10.45
CA GLY A 62 -11.75 -8.86 10.07
C GLY A 62 -11.19 -9.34 8.73
N GLU A 63 -10.15 -8.70 8.18
CA GLU A 63 -9.35 -9.29 7.10
C GLU A 63 -8.41 -10.38 7.64
N ALA A 64 -8.23 -11.45 6.87
CA ALA A 64 -7.21 -12.45 7.18
C ALA A 64 -5.81 -11.90 6.90
N ALA A 65 -4.87 -12.15 7.79
CA ALA A 65 -3.47 -11.79 7.61
C ALA A 65 -2.84 -12.54 6.40
N PRO A 66 -1.81 -11.97 5.75
CA PRO A 66 -1.29 -10.63 5.99
C PRO A 66 -2.19 -9.53 5.39
N ILE A 67 -2.33 -8.42 6.12
CA ILE A 67 -2.97 -7.20 5.61
C ILE A 67 -1.92 -6.39 4.84
N SER A 68 -2.24 -6.06 3.59
CA SER A 68 -1.36 -5.28 2.72
C SER A 68 -2.00 -3.97 2.31
N VAL A 69 -1.25 -2.88 2.45
CA VAL A 69 -1.67 -1.55 2.03
C VAL A 69 -0.75 -0.99 0.96
N GLN A 70 -1.32 -0.60 -0.18
CA GLN A 70 -0.59 0.13 -1.20
C GLN A 70 -0.62 1.64 -0.93
N ILE A 71 0.54 2.28 -0.85
CA ILE A 71 0.71 3.73 -0.70
C ILE A 71 1.29 4.36 -1.98
N ALA A 72 0.98 5.64 -2.21
CA ALA A 72 1.50 6.39 -3.36
C ALA A 72 1.75 7.86 -3.02
N GLY A 73 2.86 8.38 -3.55
CA GLY A 73 3.35 9.73 -3.32
C GLY A 73 4.71 9.95 -3.97
N THR A 74 5.27 11.15 -3.78
CA THR A 74 6.51 11.61 -4.43
C THR A 74 7.47 12.29 -3.47
N ASP A 75 7.19 12.22 -2.18
CA ASP A 75 8.02 12.82 -1.13
C ASP A 75 8.33 11.71 -0.12
N ALA A 76 9.63 11.50 0.13
CA ALA A 76 10.11 10.40 0.95
C ALA A 76 9.58 10.46 2.39
N GLN A 77 9.50 11.66 2.98
CA GLN A 77 9.03 11.83 4.35
C GLN A 77 7.52 11.62 4.46
N MET A 78 6.73 12.11 3.51
CA MET A 78 5.30 11.84 3.44
C MET A 78 5.03 10.35 3.24
N MET A 79 5.79 9.67 2.39
CA MET A 79 5.68 8.22 2.18
C MET A 79 6.02 7.42 3.44
N ALA A 80 7.10 7.80 4.15
CA ALA A 80 7.46 7.24 5.45
C ALA A 80 6.34 7.42 6.50
N HIS A 81 5.77 8.62 6.58
CA HIS A 81 4.64 8.90 7.47
C HIS A 81 3.41 8.07 7.11
N ALA A 82 3.10 7.95 5.82
CA ALA A 82 1.98 7.13 5.34
C ALA A 82 2.16 5.64 5.63
N ALA A 83 3.39 5.12 5.49
CA ALA A 83 3.71 3.74 5.90
C ALA A 83 3.42 3.55 7.39
N ARG A 84 3.95 4.45 8.24
CA ARG A 84 3.74 4.45 9.69
C ARG A 84 2.25 4.46 10.06
N TYR A 85 1.50 5.38 9.45
CA TYR A 85 0.07 5.57 9.68
C TYR A 85 -0.74 4.28 9.43
N ASN A 86 -0.39 3.53 8.38
CA ASN A 86 -1.06 2.29 8.02
C ASN A 86 -0.58 1.10 8.87
N ILE A 87 0.70 1.05 9.25
CA ILE A 87 1.23 0.06 10.20
C ILE A 87 0.52 0.18 11.55
N ASP A 88 0.38 1.40 12.07
CA ASP A 88 -0.34 1.69 13.32
C ASP A 88 -1.83 1.28 13.25
N ARG A 89 -2.35 1.00 12.04
CA ARG A 89 -3.71 0.51 11.76
C ARG A 89 -3.76 -0.97 11.35
N GLY A 90 -2.67 -1.71 11.53
CA GLY A 90 -2.61 -3.15 11.34
C GLY A 90 -2.13 -3.60 9.97
N ALA A 91 -1.62 -2.70 9.12
CA ALA A 91 -0.91 -3.12 7.91
C ALA A 91 0.36 -3.89 8.30
N GLN A 92 0.52 -5.07 7.70
CA GLN A 92 1.65 -5.97 7.90
C GLN A 92 2.64 -5.88 6.74
N ILE A 93 2.15 -5.52 5.55
CA ILE A 93 2.96 -5.27 4.37
C ILE A 93 2.58 -3.90 3.80
N ILE A 94 3.61 -3.10 3.51
CA ILE A 94 3.48 -1.83 2.81
C ILE A 94 3.98 -2.02 1.38
N ASP A 95 3.09 -1.74 0.42
CA ASP A 95 3.36 -1.80 -1.01
C ASP A 95 3.49 -0.37 -1.56
N ILE A 96 4.50 -0.09 -2.37
CA ILE A 96 4.75 1.24 -2.93
C ILE A 96 4.28 1.25 -4.39
N ASN A 97 3.31 2.09 -4.74
CA ASN A 97 2.88 2.22 -6.12
C ASN A 97 3.92 3.00 -6.94
N MET A 98 4.66 2.28 -7.78
CA MET A 98 5.55 2.85 -8.80
C MET A 98 5.13 2.50 -10.23
N GLY A 99 3.90 2.00 -10.42
CA GLY A 99 3.49 1.40 -11.68
C GLY A 99 2.26 2.03 -12.36
N CYS A 100 1.45 2.82 -11.66
CA CYS A 100 0.20 3.32 -12.23
C CYS A 100 0.46 4.37 -13.32
N PRO A 101 -0.01 4.17 -14.58
CA PRO A 101 0.16 5.13 -15.67
C PRO A 101 -1.00 6.16 -15.76
N ALA A 102 -1.96 6.10 -14.83
CA ALA A 102 -3.14 6.96 -14.89
C ALA A 102 -2.74 8.44 -14.77
N LYS A 103 -3.17 9.29 -15.71
CA LYS A 103 -2.81 10.72 -15.77
C LYS A 103 -2.97 11.46 -14.43
N LYS A 104 -4.04 11.16 -13.66
CA LYS A 104 -4.28 11.77 -12.34
C LYS A 104 -3.19 11.47 -11.30
N VAL A 105 -2.47 10.37 -11.46
CA VAL A 105 -1.37 9.91 -10.61
C VAL A 105 -0.04 10.42 -11.18
N CYS A 106 0.22 10.20 -12.47
CA CYS A 106 1.47 10.63 -13.13
C CYS A 106 1.64 12.14 -13.18
N ASN A 107 0.57 12.94 -13.32
CA ASN A 107 0.65 14.40 -13.29
C ASN A 107 1.14 14.95 -11.95
N LYS A 108 1.14 14.12 -10.89
CA LYS A 108 1.71 14.45 -9.59
C LYS A 108 3.08 13.80 -9.38
N TRP A 109 3.73 13.32 -10.45
CA TRP A 109 5.00 12.57 -10.43
C TRP A 109 4.97 11.24 -9.67
N ALA A 110 3.79 10.69 -9.38
CA ALA A 110 3.62 9.41 -8.70
C ALA A 110 3.33 8.28 -9.70
N GLY A 111 3.32 7.02 -9.22
CA GLY A 111 3.06 5.86 -10.07
C GLY A 111 4.20 5.64 -11.05
N SER A 112 3.92 5.31 -12.32
CA SER A 112 4.97 5.01 -13.30
C SER A 112 5.88 6.20 -13.65
N ALA A 113 5.42 7.43 -13.40
CA ALA A 113 6.24 8.63 -13.60
C ALA A 113 7.41 8.71 -12.60
N LEU A 114 7.25 8.14 -11.41
CA LEU A 114 8.32 8.09 -10.40
C LEU A 114 9.54 7.31 -10.91
N MET A 115 9.33 6.31 -11.76
CA MET A 115 10.40 5.49 -12.33
C MET A 115 11.29 6.24 -13.34
N GLN A 116 10.99 7.50 -13.68
CA GLN A 116 11.88 8.34 -14.46
C GLN A 116 12.98 8.99 -13.61
N ASP A 117 12.82 8.99 -12.28
CA ASP A 117 13.77 9.51 -11.31
C ASP A 117 14.15 8.40 -10.32
N GLU A 118 15.16 7.62 -10.71
CA GLU A 118 15.63 6.48 -9.91
C GLU A 118 16.16 6.91 -8.53
N ALA A 119 16.76 8.11 -8.44
CA ALA A 119 17.29 8.63 -7.19
C ALA A 119 16.15 8.90 -6.19
N LEU A 120 15.09 9.56 -6.63
CA LEU A 120 13.91 9.80 -5.81
C LEU A 120 13.19 8.48 -5.46
N ALA A 121 13.12 7.53 -6.39
CA ALA A 121 12.52 6.23 -6.13
C ALA A 121 13.27 5.47 -5.01
N ILE A 122 14.61 5.46 -5.05
CA ILE A 122 15.46 4.88 -4.00
C ILE A 122 15.25 5.61 -2.68
N GLU A 123 15.26 6.95 -2.68
CA GLU A 123 15.03 7.76 -1.47
C GLU A 123 13.69 7.41 -0.80
N ILE A 124 12.63 7.28 -1.58
CA ILE A 124 11.30 6.87 -1.10
C ILE A 124 11.33 5.46 -0.51
N VAL A 125 11.96 4.50 -1.20
CA VAL A 125 12.07 3.11 -0.70
C VAL A 125 12.82 3.07 0.62
N GLU A 126 13.98 3.72 0.72
CA GLU A 126 14.79 3.77 1.94
C GLU A 126 14.02 4.38 3.11
N ALA A 127 13.32 5.49 2.88
CA ALA A 127 12.51 6.15 3.90
C ALA A 127 11.35 5.26 4.39
N VAL A 128 10.66 4.57 3.48
CA VAL A 128 9.57 3.65 3.82
C VAL A 128 10.08 2.41 4.56
N VAL A 129 11.21 1.83 4.14
CA VAL A 129 11.84 0.69 4.83
C VAL A 129 12.24 1.08 6.25
N LYS A 130 12.90 2.23 6.43
CA LYS A 130 13.29 2.75 7.75
C LYS A 130 12.07 2.99 8.65
N ALA A 131 10.98 3.54 8.08
CA ALA A 131 9.73 3.76 8.81
C ALA A 131 9.02 2.45 9.20
N SER A 132 9.22 1.38 8.42
CA SER A 132 8.58 0.08 8.64
C SER A 132 9.35 -0.84 9.60
N ALA A 133 10.55 -0.44 10.02
CA ALA A 133 11.34 -1.21 10.98
C ALA A 133 10.61 -1.33 12.35
N PRO A 134 10.76 -2.46 13.06
CA PRO A 134 10.22 -2.65 14.40
C PRO A 134 10.61 -1.50 15.32
N ARG A 135 9.65 -0.96 16.07
CA ARG A 135 9.93 0.00 17.13
C ARG A 135 10.20 -0.78 18.42
N SER A 136 11.33 -0.47 19.06
CA SER A 136 11.65 -0.88 20.44
C SER A 136 10.72 -0.21 21.44
#